data_AF-A0A7J2YXZ0-F1
#
_entry.id   AF-A0A7J2YXZ0-F1
#
_cell.length_a   1.000
_cell.length_b   1.000
_cell.length_c   1.000
_cell.angle_alpha   90.00
_cell.angle_beta   90.00
_cell.angle_gamma   90.00
#
_symmetry.space_group_name_H-M   'P 1'
#
loop_
_entity.id
_entity.type
_entity.pdbx_description
1 polymer ?
#
loop_
_entity_poly.entity_id
_entity_poly.type
_entity_poly.pdbx_seq_one_letter_code
_entity_poly.pdbx_strand_id
1 'polypeptide(L)'
;MTFSLSSFTYRITPEVPPSYYERLFDFVYTRYLVPQKQRFTDITRESNREGEKLTYVVTDDQGNRLFHVEVKSGAQFDLTIDPLSSVATHTSAEEAKQDVLIAMQMFSQNARNATVYFAWREGEEIVPEAYTKPEKSFNRFFLETQILFFVVFIVFGMLIFITLTTAFPSAFWIAPLVLIGIQFIFVFYSNKFIARSADWHITRKNPTIHFLEYYLPVSEKSDFSKSYSRETLIAIKKEIYDEIIAEKGEVDVESARQVFLKHGVPCELENLKAKKVNVYELVKGIADRFHFPMPEVVVSNTMVPNAAASGPSPNRGLVLITTGILVQLNEDELQGVLGHEFGHLRGRDPLILYGLVSAEFLFRFYVLFPLFPLIFSTFLFFAYFWAVMVLIFFIAKFFEARADLVSAIVVGNPQVLANSLEKIGFQRLLFERTPSYRVQEWLGLDPHPPIYFRVDRLQRLPPGKIQHPLIQSIKDVTRGFAATLKS
;
A
#
# COMPACT_ATOMS: atom_id res chain seq x y z
N MET A 1 -14.98 -23.37 -39.71
CA MET A 1 -15.45 -23.45 -38.31
C MET A 1 -15.03 -22.17 -37.62
N THR A 2 -15.95 -21.23 -37.45
CA THR A 2 -15.73 -19.96 -36.75
C THR A 2 -15.66 -20.26 -35.25
N PHE A 3 -14.49 -20.12 -34.65
CA PHE A 3 -14.35 -20.15 -33.19
C PHE A 3 -15.05 -18.91 -32.62
N SER A 4 -16.34 -19.04 -32.28
CA SER A 4 -17.01 -18.06 -31.43
C SER A 4 -16.42 -18.22 -30.04
N LEU A 5 -15.74 -17.20 -29.51
CA LEU A 5 -15.43 -17.15 -28.09
C LEU A 5 -16.74 -17.31 -27.31
N SER A 6 -16.70 -18.03 -26.17
CA SER A 6 -17.82 -18.09 -25.25
C SER A 6 -17.95 -16.77 -24.49
N SER A 7 -19.14 -16.47 -23.99
CA SER A 7 -19.35 -15.37 -23.05
C SER A 7 -18.46 -15.53 -21.81
N PHE A 8 -17.93 -14.42 -21.31
CA PHE A 8 -17.15 -14.39 -20.09
C PHE A 8 -17.98 -13.78 -18.97
N THR A 9 -18.10 -14.49 -17.85
CA THR A 9 -18.83 -14.01 -16.66
C THR A 9 -17.87 -13.88 -15.48
N TYR A 10 -17.93 -12.73 -14.82
CA TYR A 10 -17.09 -12.40 -13.67
C TYR A 10 -17.97 -11.89 -12.53
N ARG A 11 -17.56 -12.17 -11.29
CA ARG A 11 -18.17 -11.60 -10.09
C ARG A 11 -17.21 -10.63 -9.44
N ILE A 12 -17.69 -9.42 -9.19
CA ILE A 12 -16.91 -8.34 -8.59
C ILE A 12 -17.49 -8.10 -7.20
N THR A 13 -16.62 -8.10 -6.19
CA THR A 13 -17.04 -7.75 -4.82
C THR A 13 -16.96 -6.23 -4.65
N PRO A 14 -18.07 -5.55 -4.34
CA PRO A 14 -18.05 -4.10 -4.14
C PRO A 14 -17.22 -3.70 -2.92
N GLU A 15 -16.44 -2.62 -3.06
CA GLU A 15 -15.67 -2.01 -1.95
C GLU A 15 -16.43 -0.84 -1.28
N VAL A 16 -17.69 -0.61 -1.65
CA VAL A 16 -18.56 0.46 -1.13
C VAL A 16 -19.89 -0.13 -0.65
N PRO A 17 -20.59 0.50 0.29
CA PRO A 17 -21.89 0.01 0.76
C PRO A 17 -22.97 0.09 -0.33
N PRO A 18 -24.05 -0.70 -0.23
CA PRO A 18 -25.15 -0.70 -1.20
C PRO A 18 -25.78 0.68 -1.47
N SER A 19 -25.82 1.56 -0.47
CA SER A 19 -26.30 2.94 -0.59
C SER A 19 -25.52 3.78 -1.61
N TYR A 20 -24.33 3.31 -2.04
CA TYR A 20 -23.48 3.99 -3.02
C TYR A 20 -23.55 3.37 -4.41
N TYR A 21 -24.29 2.28 -4.62
CA TYR A 21 -24.32 1.58 -5.90
C TYR A 21 -24.85 2.46 -7.03
N GLU A 22 -25.93 3.20 -6.81
CA GLU A 22 -26.46 4.15 -7.80
C GLU A 22 -25.38 5.15 -8.24
N ARG A 23 -24.72 5.80 -7.26
CA ARG A 23 -23.66 6.78 -7.49
C ARG A 23 -22.41 6.18 -8.14
N LEU A 24 -22.05 4.94 -7.78
CA LEU A 24 -20.96 4.20 -8.39
C LEU A 24 -21.24 4.00 -9.88
N PHE A 25 -22.42 3.47 -10.23
CA PHE A 25 -22.79 3.20 -11.61
C PHE A 25 -22.90 4.50 -12.42
N ASP A 26 -23.42 5.57 -11.81
CA ASP A 26 -23.47 6.90 -12.42
C ASP A 26 -22.08 7.50 -12.63
N PHE A 27 -21.15 7.28 -11.70
CA PHE A 27 -19.75 7.66 -11.86
C PHE A 27 -19.11 6.90 -13.03
N VAL A 28 -19.27 5.59 -13.10
CA VAL A 28 -18.73 4.78 -14.22
C VAL A 28 -19.31 5.25 -15.55
N TYR A 29 -20.63 5.47 -15.62
CA TYR A 29 -21.29 5.98 -16.80
C TYR A 29 -20.78 7.36 -17.22
N THR A 30 -20.87 8.35 -16.32
CA THR A 30 -20.61 9.77 -16.65
C THR A 30 -19.14 10.14 -16.70
N ARG A 31 -18.31 9.57 -15.83
CA ARG A 31 -16.89 9.97 -15.68
C ARG A 31 -15.91 9.02 -16.37
N TYR A 32 -16.30 7.78 -16.63
CA TYR A 32 -15.41 6.80 -17.27
C TYR A 32 -15.81 6.48 -18.71
N LEU A 33 -17.04 6.00 -18.92
CA LEU A 33 -17.47 5.51 -20.25
C LEU A 33 -17.79 6.65 -21.23
N VAL A 34 -18.68 7.58 -20.86
CA VAL A 34 -19.13 8.67 -21.75
C VAL A 34 -18.00 9.56 -22.29
N PRO A 35 -16.95 9.90 -21.52
CA PRO A 35 -15.82 10.67 -22.05
C PRO A 35 -14.98 9.93 -23.10
N GLN A 36 -15.04 8.60 -23.12
CA GLN A 36 -14.19 7.72 -23.95
C GLN A 36 -14.96 7.16 -25.16
N LYS A 37 -15.68 8.02 -25.89
CA LYS A 37 -16.56 7.62 -27.02
C LYS A 37 -15.87 6.89 -28.18
N GLN A 38 -14.54 6.97 -28.27
CA GLN A 38 -13.76 6.24 -29.28
C GLN A 38 -13.63 4.75 -28.95
N ARG A 39 -13.71 4.38 -27.66
CA ARG A 39 -13.55 3.02 -27.15
C ARG A 39 -14.88 2.41 -26.70
N PHE A 40 -15.84 3.22 -26.27
CA PHE A 40 -17.14 2.75 -25.78
C PHE A 40 -18.31 3.38 -26.54
N THR A 41 -19.22 2.55 -27.03
CA THR A 41 -20.43 2.93 -27.77
C THR A 41 -21.67 2.23 -27.20
N ASP A 42 -22.87 2.62 -27.65
CA ASP A 42 -24.16 2.03 -27.23
C ASP A 42 -24.34 1.93 -25.71
N ILE A 43 -23.88 2.97 -24.99
CA ILE A 43 -23.86 2.99 -23.53
C ILE A 43 -25.28 3.24 -23.00
N THR A 44 -25.80 2.34 -22.18
CA THR A 44 -27.09 2.49 -21.49
C THR A 44 -26.95 2.30 -19.99
N ARG A 45 -27.77 3.03 -19.24
CA ARG A 45 -27.80 3.05 -17.77
C ARG A 45 -29.25 2.92 -17.32
N GLU A 46 -29.52 1.92 -16.49
CA GLU A 46 -30.86 1.64 -15.96
C GLU A 46 -30.80 1.50 -14.44
N SER A 47 -31.58 2.30 -13.71
CA SER A 47 -31.80 2.15 -12.27
C SER A 47 -33.25 1.74 -12.04
N ASN A 48 -33.46 0.57 -11.43
CA ASN A 48 -34.79 0.04 -11.18
C ASN A 48 -34.85 -0.66 -9.80
N ARG A 49 -36.01 -1.23 -9.43
CA ARG A 49 -36.18 -1.94 -8.15
C ARG A 49 -35.34 -3.22 -8.03
N GLU A 50 -34.87 -3.79 -9.14
CA GLU A 50 -34.00 -4.97 -9.17
C GLU A 50 -32.51 -4.60 -9.01
N GLY A 51 -32.18 -3.29 -9.10
CA GLY A 51 -30.86 -2.74 -8.87
C GLY A 51 -30.37 -1.84 -10.00
N GLU A 52 -29.06 -1.65 -10.03
CA GLU A 52 -28.35 -0.87 -11.04
C GLU A 52 -27.84 -1.75 -12.17
N LYS A 53 -28.04 -1.29 -13.40
CA LYS A 53 -27.54 -1.95 -14.60
C LYS A 53 -26.85 -0.94 -15.52
N LEU A 54 -25.74 -1.37 -16.11
CA LEU A 54 -24.96 -0.64 -17.09
C LEU A 54 -24.64 -1.56 -18.26
N THR A 55 -24.93 -1.14 -19.48
CA THR A 55 -24.50 -1.87 -20.70
C THR A 55 -23.77 -0.95 -21.66
N TYR A 56 -22.83 -1.50 -22.42
CA TYR A 56 -22.11 -0.77 -23.45
C TYR A 56 -21.39 -1.72 -24.40
N VAL A 57 -20.92 -1.20 -25.52
CA VAL A 57 -20.09 -1.93 -26.48
C VAL A 57 -18.67 -1.41 -26.48
N VAL A 58 -17.70 -2.32 -26.48
CA VAL A 58 -16.27 -2.02 -26.60
C VAL A 58 -15.86 -2.06 -28.07
N THR A 59 -15.18 -1.02 -28.53
CA THR A 59 -14.64 -0.92 -29.89
C THR A 59 -13.12 -0.91 -29.91
N ASP A 60 -12.52 -1.39 -31.01
CA ASP A 60 -11.08 -1.22 -31.27
C ASP A 60 -10.78 0.15 -31.90
N ASP A 61 -9.48 0.44 -32.11
CA ASP A 61 -9.01 1.69 -32.73
C ASP A 61 -9.48 1.87 -34.19
N GLN A 62 -9.96 0.79 -34.82
CA GLN A 62 -10.53 0.80 -36.17
C GLN A 62 -12.06 0.96 -36.17
N GLY A 63 -12.68 1.01 -34.98
CA GLY A 63 -14.12 1.14 -34.80
C GLY A 63 -14.90 -0.18 -34.86
N ASN A 64 -14.23 -1.33 -34.89
CA ASN A 64 -14.89 -2.64 -34.88
C ASN A 64 -15.48 -2.92 -33.50
N ARG A 65 -16.75 -3.35 -33.44
CA ARG A 65 -17.43 -3.74 -32.20
C ARG A 65 -16.90 -5.11 -31.75
N LEU A 66 -16.19 -5.14 -30.63
CA LEU A 66 -15.54 -6.33 -30.10
C LEU A 66 -16.44 -7.09 -29.13
N PHE A 67 -16.98 -6.40 -28.13
CA PHE A 67 -17.73 -7.01 -27.04
C PHE A 67 -18.96 -6.18 -26.65
N HIS A 68 -20.04 -6.86 -26.29
CA HIS A 68 -21.12 -6.30 -25.50
C HIS A 68 -20.85 -6.59 -24.03
N VAL A 69 -20.81 -5.54 -23.20
CA VAL A 69 -20.54 -5.64 -21.78
C VAL A 69 -21.79 -5.28 -21.00
N GLU A 70 -22.14 -6.10 -20.03
CA GLU A 70 -23.22 -5.86 -19.08
C GLU A 70 -22.70 -5.96 -17.65
N VAL A 71 -23.00 -4.96 -16.83
CA VAL A 71 -22.73 -4.95 -15.39
C VAL A 71 -24.05 -4.79 -14.65
N LYS A 72 -24.33 -5.68 -13.70
CA LYS A 72 -25.52 -5.63 -12.84
C LYS A 72 -25.13 -5.59 -11.38
N SER A 73 -25.80 -4.75 -10.60
CA SER A 73 -25.63 -4.71 -9.14
C SER A 73 -26.39 -5.84 -8.47
N GLY A 74 -25.82 -6.40 -7.41
CA GLY A 74 -26.43 -7.38 -6.53
C GLY A 74 -25.65 -7.46 -5.23
N ALA A 75 -25.72 -8.60 -4.53
CA ALA A 75 -24.81 -8.88 -3.41
C ALA A 75 -23.33 -8.87 -3.84
N GLN A 76 -23.08 -9.33 -5.06
CA GLN A 76 -21.87 -9.08 -5.85
C GLN A 76 -22.30 -8.45 -7.17
N PHE A 77 -21.41 -7.75 -7.86
CA PHE A 77 -21.69 -7.27 -9.19
C PHE A 77 -21.40 -8.37 -10.21
N ASP A 78 -22.37 -8.66 -11.07
CA ASP A 78 -22.21 -9.60 -12.16
C ASP A 78 -21.79 -8.84 -13.41
N LEU A 79 -20.60 -9.16 -13.93
CA LEU A 79 -20.04 -8.62 -15.16
C LEU A 79 -20.07 -9.71 -16.23
N THR A 80 -20.75 -9.44 -17.33
CA THR A 80 -20.82 -10.33 -18.51
C THR A 80 -20.19 -9.62 -19.70
N ILE A 81 -19.32 -10.34 -20.43
CA ILE A 81 -18.64 -9.85 -21.64
C ILE A 81 -18.94 -10.83 -22.77
N ASP A 82 -19.82 -10.43 -23.68
CA ASP A 82 -20.25 -11.22 -24.83
C ASP A 82 -19.50 -10.80 -26.10
N PRO A 83 -18.79 -11.71 -26.79
CA PRO A 83 -18.08 -11.38 -28.02
C PRO A 83 -19.04 -11.10 -29.18
N LEU A 84 -18.80 -10.00 -29.89
CA LEU A 84 -19.58 -9.55 -31.06
C LEU A 84 -18.84 -9.78 -32.39
N SER A 85 -17.54 -10.06 -32.35
CA SER A 85 -16.67 -10.17 -33.52
C SER A 85 -15.72 -11.36 -33.42
N SER A 86 -15.33 -11.93 -34.57
CA SER A 86 -14.29 -12.96 -34.66
C SER A 86 -12.88 -12.42 -34.42
N VAL A 87 -12.70 -11.09 -34.41
CA VAL A 87 -11.44 -10.41 -34.08
C VAL A 87 -11.25 -10.30 -32.56
N ALA A 88 -12.30 -10.53 -31.77
CA ALA A 88 -12.21 -10.57 -30.32
C ALA A 88 -11.21 -11.64 -29.87
N THR A 89 -10.36 -11.28 -28.93
CA THR A 89 -9.38 -12.18 -28.32
C THR A 89 -9.61 -12.28 -26.82
N HIS A 90 -9.05 -13.32 -26.18
CA HIS A 90 -9.05 -13.41 -24.72
C HIS A 90 -8.34 -12.22 -24.08
N THR A 91 -7.29 -11.69 -24.72
CA THR A 91 -6.56 -10.51 -24.24
C THR A 91 -7.45 -9.27 -24.23
N SER A 92 -8.17 -9.01 -25.33
CA SER A 92 -9.07 -7.87 -25.41
C SER A 92 -10.28 -7.99 -24.48
N ALA A 93 -10.73 -9.22 -24.17
CA ALA A 93 -11.76 -9.45 -23.17
C ALA A 93 -11.28 -9.12 -21.75
N GLU A 94 -10.04 -9.48 -21.41
CA GLU A 94 -9.43 -9.14 -20.13
C GLU A 94 -9.21 -7.62 -19.99
N GLU A 95 -8.83 -6.93 -21.06
CA GLU A 95 -8.76 -5.46 -21.08
C GLU A 95 -10.12 -4.80 -20.81
N ALA A 96 -11.19 -5.31 -21.45
CA ALA A 96 -12.54 -4.81 -21.25
C ALA A 96 -13.01 -5.00 -19.79
N LYS A 97 -12.67 -6.14 -19.18
CA LYS A 97 -12.91 -6.38 -17.74
C LYS A 97 -12.11 -5.40 -16.87
N GLN A 98 -10.83 -5.19 -17.17
CA GLN A 98 -9.97 -4.28 -16.41
C GLN A 98 -10.49 -2.84 -16.45
N ASP A 99 -11.05 -2.40 -17.58
CA ASP A 99 -11.64 -1.06 -17.70
C ASP A 99 -12.79 -0.82 -16.68
N VAL A 100 -13.67 -1.79 -16.50
CA VAL A 100 -14.75 -1.73 -15.48
C VAL A 100 -14.18 -1.69 -14.07
N LEU A 101 -13.25 -2.61 -13.78
CA LEU A 101 -12.64 -2.72 -12.46
C LEU A 101 -11.91 -1.43 -12.09
N ILE A 102 -11.21 -0.81 -13.03
CA ILE A 102 -10.55 0.48 -12.86
C ILE A 102 -11.58 1.57 -12.52
N ALA A 103 -12.67 1.67 -13.28
CA ALA A 103 -13.69 2.68 -13.03
C ALA A 103 -14.34 2.53 -11.65
N MET A 104 -14.66 1.30 -11.26
CA MET A 104 -15.20 0.99 -9.93
C MET A 104 -14.19 1.27 -8.81
N GLN A 105 -12.91 0.96 -9.02
CA GLN A 105 -11.87 1.19 -8.03
C GLN A 105 -11.56 2.67 -7.86
N MET A 106 -11.60 3.47 -8.93
CA MET A 106 -11.51 4.93 -8.87
C MET A 106 -12.59 5.52 -7.96
N PHE A 107 -13.85 5.10 -8.14
CA PHE A 107 -14.94 5.55 -7.27
C PHE A 107 -14.74 5.09 -5.82
N SER A 108 -14.37 3.82 -5.62
CA SER A 108 -14.16 3.26 -4.28
C SER A 108 -13.04 3.98 -3.54
N GLN A 109 -11.98 4.42 -4.24
CA GLN A 109 -10.96 5.31 -3.67
C GLN A 109 -11.50 6.70 -3.31
N ASN A 110 -12.32 7.30 -4.17
CA ASN A 110 -12.94 8.59 -3.87
C ASN A 110 -13.90 8.48 -2.66
N ALA A 111 -14.67 7.40 -2.56
CA ALA A 111 -15.54 7.12 -1.42
C ALA A 111 -14.73 6.90 -0.13
N ARG A 112 -13.64 6.14 -0.17
CA ARG A 112 -12.71 5.98 0.96
C ARG A 112 -12.12 7.31 1.40
N ASN A 113 -11.72 8.14 0.43
CA ASN A 113 -11.26 9.48 0.70
C ASN A 113 -12.34 10.35 1.33
N ALA A 114 -13.63 10.10 1.09
CA ALA A 114 -14.77 10.78 1.70
C ALA A 114 -15.22 10.18 3.06
N THR A 115 -14.75 8.99 3.42
CA THR A 115 -15.16 8.29 4.64
C THR A 115 -14.49 8.89 5.89
N VAL A 116 -15.23 8.90 7.01
CA VAL A 116 -14.72 9.23 8.33
C VAL A 116 -14.46 7.95 9.09
N TYR A 117 -13.28 7.85 9.69
CA TYR A 117 -12.86 6.67 10.42
C TYR A 117 -12.79 7.00 11.92
N PHE A 118 -13.14 6.01 12.72
CA PHE A 118 -12.95 6.05 14.16
C PHE A 118 -12.31 4.72 14.55
N ALA A 119 -11.09 4.78 15.08
CA ALA A 119 -10.37 3.62 15.58
C ALA A 119 -10.16 3.71 17.09
N TRP A 120 -10.31 2.57 17.78
CA TRP A 120 -10.09 2.42 19.22
C TRP A 120 -9.27 1.18 19.54
N ARG A 121 -8.51 1.27 20.64
CA ARG A 121 -7.87 0.15 21.31
C ARG A 121 -8.41 0.05 22.74
N GLU A 122 -8.71 -1.17 23.18
CA GLU A 122 -9.17 -1.45 24.54
C GLU A 122 -8.13 -1.05 25.61
N GLY A 123 -8.60 -0.37 26.66
CA GLY A 123 -7.83 -0.09 27.88
C GLY A 123 -6.80 1.03 27.81
N GLU A 124 -6.78 1.84 26.75
CA GLU A 124 -5.91 3.03 26.64
C GLU A 124 -6.68 4.32 26.47
N GLU A 125 -6.00 5.45 26.70
CA GLU A 125 -6.57 6.78 26.44
C GLU A 125 -7.08 6.87 25.00
N ILE A 126 -8.26 7.47 24.82
CA ILE A 126 -8.90 7.63 23.51
C ILE A 126 -8.06 8.59 22.68
N VAL A 127 -7.18 8.04 21.85
CA VAL A 127 -6.35 8.81 20.92
C VAL A 127 -7.25 9.24 19.75
N PRO A 128 -7.54 10.55 19.56
CA PRO A 128 -8.22 10.99 18.36
C PRO A 128 -7.34 10.68 17.16
N GLU A 129 -7.99 10.39 16.04
CA GLU A 129 -7.26 10.20 14.80
C GLU A 129 -6.60 11.54 14.43
N ALA A 130 -5.37 11.49 13.93
CA ALA A 130 -4.57 12.67 13.66
C ALA A 130 -5.07 13.40 12.41
N TYR A 131 -6.31 13.89 12.42
CA TYR A 131 -6.96 14.44 11.24
C TYR A 131 -6.66 15.91 10.97
N THR A 132 -5.94 16.61 11.86
CA THR A 132 -5.30 17.90 11.56
C THR A 132 -4.47 18.33 12.77
N LYS A 133 -3.20 17.93 12.81
CA LYS A 133 -2.13 18.69 13.47
C LYS A 133 -0.80 18.31 12.82
N PRO A 134 0.05 19.28 12.44
CA PRO A 134 1.41 19.04 11.96
C PRO A 134 2.37 18.54 13.08
N GLU A 135 1.86 18.16 14.25
CA GLU A 135 2.67 17.71 15.40
C GLU A 135 3.01 16.21 15.36
N LYS A 136 2.39 15.41 14.47
CA LYS A 136 2.86 14.04 14.15
C LYS A 136 3.53 13.95 12.78
N SER A 137 4.22 15.02 12.40
CA SER A 137 5.08 15.09 11.21
C SER A 137 5.94 13.83 11.07
N PHE A 138 6.53 13.36 12.19
CA PHE A 138 7.47 12.24 12.19
C PHE A 138 6.89 10.89 11.74
N ASN A 139 5.67 10.51 12.14
CA ASN A 139 5.06 9.23 11.73
C ASN A 139 4.62 9.26 10.27
N ARG A 140 4.07 10.39 9.84
CA ARG A 140 3.74 10.61 8.43
C ARG A 140 4.99 10.56 7.56
N PHE A 141 6.09 11.17 8.03
CA PHE A 141 7.38 11.07 7.37
C PHE A 141 7.92 9.64 7.33
N PHE A 142 7.74 8.86 8.40
CA PHE A 142 8.20 7.46 8.48
C PHE A 142 7.52 6.57 7.43
N LEU A 143 6.28 6.92 7.09
CA LEU A 143 5.41 6.09 6.26
C LEU A 143 5.29 6.58 4.80
N GLU A 144 5.50 7.87 4.51
CA GLU A 144 5.25 8.44 3.18
C GLU A 144 6.49 8.52 2.28
N THR A 145 7.69 8.88 2.79
CA THR A 145 8.91 8.92 1.95
C THR A 145 10.19 8.57 2.71
N GLN A 146 10.85 7.48 2.31
CA GLN A 146 12.17 7.09 2.82
C GLN A 146 13.27 8.14 2.49
N ILE A 147 13.02 8.98 1.47
CA ILE A 147 13.93 10.04 1.01
C ILE A 147 14.18 11.09 2.09
N LEU A 148 13.17 11.51 2.86
CA LEU A 148 13.37 12.53 3.88
C LEU A 148 14.29 12.03 5.00
N PHE A 149 14.12 10.79 5.44
CA PHE A 149 15.04 10.17 6.41
C PHE A 149 16.46 10.13 5.84
N PHE A 150 16.59 9.71 4.58
CA PHE A 150 17.89 9.69 3.92
C PHE A 150 18.56 11.07 3.93
N VAL A 151 17.81 12.14 3.63
CA VAL A 151 18.32 13.52 3.70
C VAL A 151 18.70 13.91 5.13
N VAL A 152 17.86 13.61 6.13
CA VAL A 152 18.16 13.88 7.55
C VAL A 152 19.43 13.15 7.99
N PHE A 153 19.59 11.88 7.63
CA PHE A 153 20.79 11.09 7.94
C PHE A 153 22.03 11.62 7.22
N ILE A 154 21.91 12.12 5.99
CA ILE A 154 23.01 12.79 5.29
C ILE A 154 23.42 14.06 6.03
N VAL A 155 22.47 14.95 6.34
CA VAL A 155 22.75 16.21 7.02
C VAL A 155 23.37 15.95 8.40
N PHE A 156 22.78 15.06 9.19
CA PHE A 156 23.31 14.67 10.49
C PHE A 156 24.70 14.04 10.38
N GLY A 157 24.92 13.18 9.39
CA GLY A 157 26.22 12.58 9.09
C GLY A 157 27.27 13.62 8.70
N MET A 158 26.91 14.62 7.89
CA MET A 158 27.79 15.74 7.53
C MET A 158 28.16 16.59 8.74
N LEU A 159 27.20 16.89 9.63
CA LEU A 159 27.45 17.64 10.86
C LEU A 159 28.45 16.90 11.76
N ILE A 160 28.25 15.59 11.96
CA ILE A 160 29.19 14.76 12.74
C ILE A 160 30.56 14.72 12.06
N PHE A 161 30.61 14.55 10.73
CA PHE A 161 31.87 14.53 9.98
C PHE A 161 32.66 15.83 10.17
N ILE A 162 32.01 16.98 9.96
CA ILE A 162 32.63 18.31 10.11
C ILE A 162 33.10 18.51 11.55
N THR A 163 32.27 18.17 12.54
CA THR A 163 32.63 18.31 13.95
C THR A 163 33.84 17.44 14.31
N LEU A 164 33.86 16.19 13.86
CA LEU A 164 34.95 15.25 14.16
C LEU A 164 36.26 15.68 13.48
N THR A 165 36.20 16.11 12.23
CA THR A 165 37.37 16.55 11.45
C THR A 165 37.93 17.90 11.87
N THR A 166 37.09 18.79 12.41
CA THR A 166 37.53 20.07 12.99
C THR A 166 38.10 19.90 14.40
N ALA A 167 37.46 19.09 15.25
CA ALA A 167 37.94 18.84 16.61
C ALA A 167 39.19 17.92 16.64
N PHE A 168 39.28 16.97 15.71
CA PHE A 168 40.38 16.00 15.63
C PHE A 168 40.89 15.87 14.18
N PRO A 169 41.68 16.84 13.68
CA PRO A 169 42.17 16.82 12.30
C PRO A 169 42.98 15.57 11.94
N SER A 170 43.75 15.03 12.88
CA SER A 170 44.51 13.78 12.69
C SER A 170 43.63 12.54 12.52
N ALA A 171 42.36 12.61 12.91
CA ALA A 171 41.39 11.51 12.80
C ALA A 171 40.56 11.55 11.50
N PHE A 172 40.89 12.42 10.54
CA PHE A 172 40.16 12.56 9.27
C PHE A 172 39.91 11.22 8.56
N TRP A 173 40.94 10.37 8.49
CA TRP A 173 40.86 9.06 7.85
C TRP A 173 40.09 8.01 8.66
N ILE A 174 39.68 8.29 9.89
CA ILE A 174 38.89 7.39 10.73
C ILE A 174 37.44 7.87 10.81
N ALA A 175 37.17 9.14 10.49
CA ALA A 175 35.84 9.74 10.57
C ALA A 175 34.73 8.95 9.82
N PRO A 176 34.93 8.45 8.58
CA PRO A 176 33.92 7.61 7.91
C PRO A 176 33.56 6.33 8.67
N LEU A 177 34.55 5.69 9.32
CA LEU A 177 34.32 4.47 10.11
C LEU A 177 33.52 4.78 11.38
N VAL A 178 33.78 5.91 12.02
CA VAL A 178 33.00 6.38 13.19
C VAL A 178 31.55 6.63 12.79
N LEU A 179 31.33 7.32 11.65
CA LEU A 179 29.98 7.57 11.13
C LEU A 179 29.21 6.28 10.87
N ILE A 180 29.84 5.31 10.21
CA ILE A 180 29.26 3.98 9.97
C ILE A 180 28.92 3.33 11.32
N GLY A 181 29.83 3.34 12.30
CA GLY A 181 29.57 2.81 13.63
C GLY A 181 28.36 3.45 14.32
N ILE A 182 28.21 4.77 14.22
CA ILE A 182 27.04 5.50 14.75
C ILE A 182 25.76 5.09 14.00
N GLN A 183 25.78 5.08 12.67
CA GLN A 183 24.64 4.67 11.84
C GLN A 183 24.23 3.22 12.10
N PHE A 184 25.19 2.32 12.35
CA PHE A 184 24.91 0.94 12.70
C PHE A 184 24.08 0.83 13.97
N ILE A 185 24.37 1.65 14.99
CA ILE A 185 23.58 1.70 16.23
C ILE A 185 22.13 2.10 15.91
N PHE A 186 21.91 3.09 15.05
CA PHE A 186 20.56 3.48 14.61
C PHE A 186 19.84 2.34 13.88
N VAL A 187 20.50 1.68 12.93
CA VAL A 187 19.90 0.55 12.19
C VAL A 187 19.59 -0.62 13.12
N PHE A 188 20.51 -0.94 14.04
CA PHE A 188 20.38 -2.06 14.96
C PHE A 188 19.27 -1.86 16.00
N TYR A 189 19.05 -0.63 16.46
CA TYR A 189 17.98 -0.28 17.40
C TYR A 189 16.76 0.37 16.74
N SER A 190 16.65 0.29 15.40
CA SER A 190 15.55 0.87 14.61
C SER A 190 14.17 0.46 15.13
N ASN A 191 14.01 -0.82 15.51
CA ASN A 191 12.79 -1.33 16.12
C ASN A 191 12.37 -0.55 17.37
N LYS A 192 13.30 -0.16 18.25
CA LYS A 192 12.99 0.61 19.46
C LYS A 192 12.64 2.06 19.18
N PHE A 193 13.19 2.65 18.13
CA PHE A 193 12.80 3.99 17.70
C PHE A 193 11.38 4.01 17.14
N ILE A 194 11.04 3.03 16.29
CA ILE A 194 9.71 2.90 15.69
C ILE A 194 8.66 2.56 16.74
N ALA A 195 8.98 1.66 17.67
CA ALA A 195 8.10 1.30 18.77
C ALA A 195 7.62 2.53 19.55
N ARG A 196 8.53 3.47 19.83
CA ARG A 196 8.23 4.71 20.58
C ARG A 196 7.40 5.71 19.81
N SER A 197 7.44 5.68 18.48
CA SER A 197 6.70 6.63 17.66
C SER A 197 5.28 6.15 17.37
N ALA A 198 4.98 4.87 17.56
CA ALA A 198 3.67 4.30 17.32
C ALA A 198 2.62 4.74 18.35
N ASP A 199 1.35 4.66 17.95
CA ASP A 199 0.22 5.10 18.77
C ASP A 199 -0.22 4.03 19.77
N TRP A 200 -0.18 2.76 19.35
CA TRP A 200 -0.64 1.64 20.16
C TRP A 200 0.31 0.44 20.10
N HIS A 201 0.56 -0.18 21.24
CA HIS A 201 1.28 -1.45 21.33
C HIS A 201 0.30 -2.62 21.45
N ILE A 202 0.40 -3.58 20.53
CA ILE A 202 -0.50 -4.73 20.49
C ILE A 202 0.10 -5.86 21.32
N THR A 203 -0.69 -6.38 22.25
CA THR A 203 -0.27 -7.45 23.16
C THR A 203 -1.35 -8.52 23.25
N ARG A 204 -1.03 -9.67 23.82
CA ARG A 204 -2.02 -10.74 24.05
C ARG A 204 -3.20 -10.30 24.93
N LYS A 205 -3.00 -9.31 25.82
CA LYS A 205 -4.05 -8.77 26.69
C LYS A 205 -4.98 -7.82 25.96
N ASN A 206 -4.44 -7.04 25.02
CA ASN A 206 -5.18 -6.05 24.22
C ASN A 206 -4.88 -6.30 22.73
N PRO A 207 -5.46 -7.36 22.14
CA PRO A 207 -5.04 -7.85 20.83
C PRO A 207 -5.70 -7.13 19.65
N THR A 208 -6.72 -6.31 19.92
CA THR A 208 -7.70 -5.91 18.90
C THR A 208 -7.77 -4.41 18.71
N ILE A 209 -7.96 -4.00 17.45
CA ILE A 209 -8.37 -2.66 17.07
C ILE A 209 -9.82 -2.71 16.57
N HIS A 210 -10.63 -1.79 17.09
CA HIS A 210 -12.02 -1.61 16.72
C HIS A 210 -12.15 -0.41 15.78
N PHE A 211 -13.00 -0.53 14.77
CA PHE A 211 -13.27 0.48 13.77
C PHE A 211 -14.76 0.76 13.67
N LEU A 212 -15.09 2.03 13.50
CA LEU A 212 -16.37 2.51 13.01
C LEU A 212 -16.10 3.40 11.81
N GLU A 213 -16.61 3.00 10.66
CA GLU A 213 -16.49 3.69 9.39
C GLU A 213 -17.83 4.37 9.09
N TYR A 214 -17.80 5.67 8.79
CA TYR A 214 -18.97 6.42 8.37
C TYR A 214 -18.74 6.98 6.96
N TYR A 215 -19.44 6.41 5.98
CA TYR A 215 -19.37 6.80 4.58
C TYR A 215 -20.15 8.11 4.36
N LEU A 216 -19.44 9.20 4.11
CA LEU A 216 -20.06 10.49 3.74
C LEU A 216 -20.25 10.60 2.22
N PRO A 217 -21.30 11.29 1.76
CA PRO A 217 -21.40 11.68 0.35
C PRO A 217 -20.11 12.36 -0.11
N VAL A 218 -19.66 12.05 -1.33
CA VAL A 218 -18.32 12.41 -1.85
C VAL A 218 -18.06 13.94 -1.85
N SER A 219 -19.12 14.75 -1.93
CA SER A 219 -19.05 16.22 -1.88
C SER A 219 -18.89 16.81 -0.47
N GLU A 220 -19.09 16.03 0.60
CA GLU A 220 -19.34 16.58 1.95
C GLU A 220 -18.19 16.38 2.94
N LYS A 221 -17.11 15.66 2.62
CA LYS A 221 -16.05 15.43 3.63
C LYS A 221 -15.34 16.72 4.07
N SER A 222 -15.05 17.62 3.14
CA SER A 222 -14.46 18.92 3.48
C SER A 222 -15.38 19.74 4.39
N ASP A 223 -16.69 19.53 4.25
CA ASP A 223 -17.71 20.26 4.99
C ASP A 223 -17.93 19.61 6.35
N PHE A 224 -17.94 18.27 6.44
CA PHE A 224 -18.05 17.54 7.71
C PHE A 224 -16.92 17.89 8.69
N SER A 225 -15.67 17.89 8.23
CA SER A 225 -14.52 18.22 9.09
C SER A 225 -14.47 19.69 9.52
N LYS A 226 -15.12 20.59 8.77
CA LYS A 226 -15.28 22.01 9.14
C LYS A 226 -16.51 22.25 10.00
N SER A 227 -17.56 21.46 9.82
CA SER A 227 -18.86 21.57 10.50
C SER A 227 -18.84 20.98 11.90
N TYR A 228 -18.00 19.97 12.18
CA TYR A 228 -17.91 19.35 13.51
C TYR A 228 -16.57 19.60 14.16
N SER A 229 -16.60 20.14 15.38
CA SER A 229 -15.41 20.44 16.15
C SER A 229 -14.67 19.18 16.57
N ARG A 230 -13.35 19.28 16.77
CA ARG A 230 -12.52 18.19 17.31
C ARG A 230 -13.03 17.70 18.66
N GLU A 231 -13.55 18.61 19.49
CA GLU A 231 -14.09 18.30 20.81
C GLU A 231 -15.35 17.42 20.69
N THR A 232 -16.25 17.75 19.76
CA THR A 232 -17.44 16.94 19.44
C THR A 232 -17.04 15.53 19.01
N LEU A 233 -16.05 15.40 18.11
CA LEU A 233 -15.58 14.09 17.65
C LEU A 233 -14.93 13.27 18.77
N ILE A 234 -14.21 13.91 19.69
CA ILE A 234 -13.64 13.25 20.88
C ILE A 234 -14.77 12.81 21.84
N ALA A 235 -15.78 13.65 22.04
CA ALA A 235 -16.93 13.32 22.89
C ALA A 235 -17.70 12.11 22.33
N ILE A 236 -17.98 12.08 21.02
CA ILE A 236 -18.58 10.93 20.34
C ILE A 236 -17.71 9.68 20.53
N LYS A 237 -16.38 9.78 20.30
CA LYS A 237 -15.47 8.65 20.50
C LYS A 237 -15.49 8.10 21.91
N LYS A 238 -15.56 9.00 22.90
CA LYS A 238 -15.57 8.64 24.30
C LYS A 238 -16.86 7.95 24.69
N GLU A 239 -18.00 8.50 24.30
CA GLU A 239 -19.31 7.93 24.61
C GLU A 239 -19.49 6.57 23.94
N ILE A 240 -19.08 6.40 22.69
CA ILE A 240 -19.08 5.09 22.03
C ILE A 240 -18.18 4.09 22.76
N TYR A 241 -17.01 4.51 23.23
CA TYR A 241 -16.13 3.62 23.96
C TYR A 241 -16.73 3.21 25.31
N ASP A 242 -17.14 4.19 26.12
CA ASP A 242 -17.60 4.00 27.49
C ASP A 242 -18.95 3.24 27.55
N GLU A 243 -19.89 3.56 26.65
CA GLU A 243 -21.25 3.02 26.69
C GLU A 243 -21.47 1.80 25.78
N ILE A 244 -20.57 1.53 24.83
CA ILE A 244 -20.76 0.45 23.84
C ILE A 244 -19.61 -0.56 23.91
N ILE A 245 -18.38 -0.12 23.64
CA ILE A 245 -17.24 -1.03 23.53
C ILE A 245 -16.87 -1.63 24.89
N ALA A 246 -16.88 -0.83 25.96
CA ALA A 246 -16.52 -1.30 27.30
C ALA A 246 -17.53 -2.32 27.86
N GLU A 247 -18.82 -2.19 27.52
CA GLU A 247 -19.87 -3.10 27.99
C GLU A 247 -20.04 -4.33 27.10
N LYS A 248 -20.08 -4.14 25.78
CA LYS A 248 -20.41 -5.20 24.80
C LYS A 248 -19.19 -5.85 24.16
N GLY A 249 -18.01 -5.22 24.24
CA GLY A 249 -16.78 -5.72 23.64
C GLY A 249 -16.72 -5.60 22.11
N GLU A 250 -17.70 -4.96 21.48
CA GLU A 250 -17.75 -4.68 20.04
C GLU A 250 -18.54 -3.40 19.75
N VAL A 251 -18.35 -2.84 18.56
CA VAL A 251 -19.04 -1.62 18.14
C VAL A 251 -20.44 -1.96 17.65
N ASP A 252 -21.44 -1.68 18.49
CA ASP A 252 -22.85 -1.75 18.11
C ASP A 252 -23.24 -0.54 17.26
N VAL A 253 -23.53 -0.80 15.98
CA VAL A 253 -23.77 0.23 14.96
C VAL A 253 -25.03 1.06 15.26
N GLU A 254 -26.09 0.44 15.79
CA GLU A 254 -27.32 1.17 16.11
C GLU A 254 -27.11 2.11 17.30
N SER A 255 -26.47 1.61 18.37
CA SER A 255 -26.12 2.46 19.52
C SER A 255 -25.17 3.58 19.11
N ALA A 256 -24.17 3.29 18.28
CA ALA A 256 -23.25 4.30 17.77
C ALA A 256 -23.99 5.38 16.97
N ARG A 257 -24.97 5.01 16.14
CA ARG A 257 -25.82 5.97 15.43
C ARG A 257 -26.54 6.92 16.39
N GLN A 258 -27.09 6.41 17.51
CA GLN A 258 -27.74 7.24 18.51
C GLN A 258 -26.77 8.25 19.14
N VAL A 259 -25.54 7.83 19.42
CA VAL A 259 -24.50 8.75 19.93
C VAL A 259 -24.22 9.85 18.90
N PHE A 260 -24.04 9.52 17.63
CA PHE A 260 -23.83 10.53 16.58
C PHE A 260 -24.99 11.55 16.53
N LEU A 261 -26.24 11.06 16.53
CA LEU A 261 -27.43 11.93 16.51
C LEU A 261 -27.53 12.80 17.76
N LYS A 262 -27.20 12.27 18.94
CA LYS A 262 -27.17 13.01 20.21
C LYS A 262 -26.16 14.17 20.18
N HIS A 263 -25.03 13.97 19.52
CA HIS A 263 -24.01 15.01 19.30
C HIS A 263 -24.28 15.89 18.07
N GLY A 264 -25.47 15.79 17.46
CA GLY A 264 -25.91 16.63 16.35
C GLY A 264 -25.29 16.26 15.00
N VAL A 265 -24.73 15.06 14.86
CA VAL A 265 -24.15 14.55 13.61
C VAL A 265 -25.20 13.68 12.90
N PRO A 266 -25.73 14.09 11.72
CA PRO A 266 -26.60 13.25 10.91
C PRO A 266 -25.90 11.94 10.56
N CYS A 267 -26.55 10.83 10.85
CA CYS A 267 -25.96 9.51 10.71
C CYS A 267 -26.99 8.50 10.21
N GLU A 268 -26.80 8.06 8.98
CA GLU A 268 -27.60 7.01 8.35
C GLU A 268 -26.99 5.64 8.63
N LEU A 269 -27.82 4.70 9.07
CA LEU A 269 -27.37 3.37 9.48
C LEU A 269 -26.68 2.61 8.34
N GLU A 270 -27.19 2.75 7.11
CA GLU A 270 -26.64 2.08 5.90
C GLU A 270 -25.23 2.55 5.54
N ASN A 271 -24.84 3.74 6.02
CA ASN A 271 -23.53 4.33 5.80
C ASN A 271 -22.57 4.10 6.98
N LEU A 272 -23.02 3.43 8.04
CA LEU A 272 -22.16 3.03 9.14
C LEU A 272 -21.73 1.58 9.00
N LYS A 273 -20.45 1.32 9.26
CA LYS A 273 -19.89 -0.01 9.26
C LYS A 273 -18.94 -0.19 10.44
N ALA A 274 -19.19 -1.21 11.24
CA ALA A 274 -18.27 -1.65 12.27
C ALA A 274 -17.30 -2.71 11.71
N LYS A 275 -16.03 -2.63 12.10
CA LYS A 275 -15.02 -3.65 11.79
C LYS A 275 -14.16 -3.87 13.03
N LYS A 276 -13.85 -5.13 13.33
CA LYS A 276 -13.00 -5.52 14.46
C LYS A 276 -11.86 -6.38 13.94
N VAL A 277 -10.62 -6.03 14.23
CA VAL A 277 -9.44 -6.76 13.73
C VAL A 277 -8.55 -7.18 14.89
N ASN A 278 -8.37 -8.49 15.05
CA ASN A 278 -7.43 -9.05 16.01
C ASN A 278 -6.00 -9.04 15.43
N VAL A 279 -5.31 -7.93 15.63
CA VAL A 279 -3.96 -7.69 15.11
C VAL A 279 -2.94 -8.67 15.71
N TYR A 280 -3.09 -9.02 17.00
CA TYR A 280 -2.18 -9.96 17.66
C TYR A 280 -2.21 -11.35 16.99
N GLU A 281 -3.40 -11.93 16.79
CA GLU A 281 -3.53 -13.25 16.19
C GLU A 281 -3.17 -13.25 14.71
N LEU A 282 -3.44 -12.16 13.97
CA LEU A 282 -2.96 -12.00 12.58
C LEU A 282 -1.43 -12.10 12.50
N VAL A 283 -0.71 -11.30 13.30
CA VAL A 283 0.76 -11.30 13.29
C VAL A 283 1.31 -12.61 13.83
N LYS A 284 0.71 -13.18 14.87
CA LYS A 284 1.11 -14.46 15.45
C LYS A 284 0.96 -15.60 14.45
N GLY A 285 -0.16 -15.66 13.70
CA GLY A 285 -0.36 -16.66 12.66
C GLY A 285 0.70 -16.61 11.56
N ILE A 286 1.17 -15.41 11.19
CA ILE A 286 2.28 -15.26 10.25
C ILE A 286 3.62 -15.64 10.90
N ALA A 287 3.88 -15.22 12.13
CA ALA A 287 5.09 -15.59 12.86
C ALA A 287 5.24 -17.11 13.00
N ASP A 288 4.14 -17.81 13.29
CA ASP A 288 4.11 -19.28 13.39
C ASP A 288 4.46 -19.93 12.04
N ARG A 289 3.91 -19.44 10.92
CA ARG A 289 4.24 -19.93 9.56
C ARG A 289 5.71 -19.69 9.19
N PHE A 290 6.30 -18.59 9.64
CA PHE A 290 7.72 -18.27 9.46
C PHE A 290 8.65 -18.93 10.48
N HIS A 291 8.09 -19.58 11.51
CA HIS A 291 8.80 -20.13 12.67
C HIS A 291 9.63 -19.06 13.41
N PHE A 292 9.05 -17.87 13.55
CA PHE A 292 9.65 -16.74 14.24
C PHE A 292 9.08 -16.63 15.67
N PRO A 293 9.85 -16.10 16.63
CA PRO A 293 9.24 -15.62 17.86
C PRO A 293 8.26 -14.49 17.53
N MET A 294 7.24 -14.32 18.37
CA MET A 294 6.31 -13.20 18.25
C MET A 294 7.09 -11.86 18.29
N PRO A 295 7.09 -11.06 17.22
CA PRO A 295 7.75 -9.77 17.22
C PRO A 295 6.99 -8.77 18.09
N GLU A 296 7.64 -7.64 18.39
CA GLU A 296 6.93 -6.48 18.93
C GLU A 296 5.95 -5.95 17.86
N VAL A 297 4.69 -5.72 18.22
CA VAL A 297 3.66 -5.28 17.26
C VAL A 297 3.12 -3.94 17.70
N VAL A 298 3.11 -3.00 16.76
CA VAL A 298 2.63 -1.65 17.01
C VAL A 298 1.72 -1.19 15.88
N VAL A 299 0.73 -0.36 16.23
CA VAL A 299 -0.21 0.23 15.29
C VAL A 299 -0.06 1.74 15.30
N SER A 300 0.02 2.35 14.11
CA SER A 300 -0.11 3.81 13.96
C SER A 300 -1.50 4.18 13.47
N ASN A 301 -2.12 5.14 14.14
CA ASN A 301 -3.43 5.66 13.82
C ASN A 301 -3.34 6.71 12.70
N THR A 302 -3.16 6.21 11.47
CA THR A 302 -3.10 6.97 10.23
C THR A 302 -3.78 6.20 9.10
N MET A 303 -4.58 6.90 8.29
CA MET A 303 -5.27 6.31 7.14
C MET A 303 -4.39 6.12 5.91
N VAL A 304 -3.10 6.49 5.96
CA VAL A 304 -2.17 6.11 4.91
C VAL A 304 -1.93 4.60 5.01
N PRO A 305 -2.36 3.80 4.02
CA PRO A 305 -2.26 2.35 4.08
C PRO A 305 -0.79 1.94 3.99
N ASN A 306 -0.27 1.33 5.06
CA ASN A 306 1.09 0.85 5.10
C ASN A 306 1.27 -0.23 6.18
N ALA A 307 2.20 -1.14 5.95
CA ALA A 307 2.76 -2.04 6.95
C ALA A 307 4.27 -2.09 6.74
N ALA A 308 5.04 -2.25 7.82
CA ALA A 308 6.49 -2.29 7.72
C ALA A 308 7.06 -3.21 8.79
N ALA A 309 8.08 -3.98 8.44
CA ALA A 309 8.94 -4.64 9.41
C ALA A 309 10.27 -3.91 9.61
N SER A 310 10.76 -3.93 10.86
CA SER A 310 12.03 -3.31 11.22
C SER A 310 12.78 -4.13 12.26
N GLY A 311 14.07 -3.83 12.42
CA GLY A 311 14.99 -4.52 13.32
C GLY A 311 15.99 -5.44 12.60
N PRO A 312 17.05 -5.86 13.32
CA PRO A 312 18.20 -6.54 12.70
C PRO A 312 17.96 -8.04 12.43
N SER A 313 16.92 -8.63 13.03
CA SER A 313 16.63 -10.07 12.93
C SER A 313 15.20 -10.37 13.40
N PRO A 314 14.64 -11.55 13.08
CA PRO A 314 13.33 -11.97 13.58
C PRO A 314 13.19 -11.88 15.11
N ASN A 315 14.23 -12.27 15.85
CA ASN A 315 14.23 -12.24 17.33
C ASN A 315 14.26 -10.84 17.94
N ARG A 316 14.58 -9.81 17.14
CA ARG A 316 14.59 -8.41 17.54
C ARG A 316 13.75 -7.57 16.56
N GLY A 317 12.77 -8.21 15.92
CA GLY A 317 11.91 -7.60 14.93
C GLY A 317 10.77 -6.82 15.57
N LEU A 318 10.30 -5.81 14.84
CA LEU A 318 9.05 -5.12 15.10
C LEU A 318 8.23 -5.08 13.82
N VAL A 319 6.91 -5.19 13.96
CA VAL A 319 5.94 -5.02 12.89
C VAL A 319 5.09 -3.79 13.20
N LEU A 320 5.12 -2.82 12.30
CA LEU A 320 4.29 -1.62 12.31
C LEU A 320 3.14 -1.81 11.32
N ILE A 321 1.92 -1.53 11.74
CA ILE A 321 0.71 -1.61 10.90
C ILE A 321 -0.06 -0.30 11.03
N THR A 322 -0.58 0.25 9.94
CA THR A 322 -1.43 1.45 10.02
C THR A 322 -2.91 1.10 10.11
N THR A 323 -3.72 1.98 10.71
CA THR A 323 -5.18 1.84 10.65
C THR A 323 -5.69 1.85 9.20
N GLY A 324 -5.03 2.60 8.31
CA GLY A 324 -5.32 2.61 6.88
C GLY A 324 -5.26 1.24 6.22
N ILE A 325 -4.20 0.46 6.46
CA ILE A 325 -4.09 -0.87 5.85
C ILE A 325 -5.07 -1.87 6.49
N LEU A 326 -5.31 -1.76 7.80
CA LEU A 326 -6.28 -2.59 8.52
C LEU A 326 -7.71 -2.38 8.04
N VAL A 327 -8.07 -1.17 7.63
CA VAL A 327 -9.39 -0.87 7.05
C VAL A 327 -9.45 -1.32 5.59
N GLN A 328 -8.44 -0.99 4.79
CA GLN A 328 -8.44 -1.18 3.35
C GLN A 328 -8.39 -2.65 2.92
N LEU A 329 -7.67 -3.49 3.66
CA LEU A 329 -7.48 -4.90 3.31
C LEU A 329 -8.38 -5.82 4.15
N ASN A 330 -8.73 -6.96 3.56
CA ASN A 330 -9.31 -8.08 4.31
C ASN A 330 -8.22 -8.90 5.03
N GLU A 331 -8.60 -9.88 5.84
CA GLU A 331 -7.66 -10.65 6.65
C GLU A 331 -6.66 -11.47 5.80
N ASP A 332 -7.10 -12.06 4.70
CA ASP A 332 -6.22 -12.83 3.81
C ASP A 332 -5.19 -11.89 3.14
N GLU A 333 -5.64 -10.73 2.66
CA GLU A 333 -4.79 -9.70 2.07
C GLU A 333 -3.76 -9.17 3.09
N LEU A 334 -4.20 -8.93 4.34
CA LEU A 334 -3.31 -8.56 5.44
C LEU A 334 -2.28 -9.65 5.72
N GLN A 335 -2.67 -10.93 5.69
CA GLN A 335 -1.73 -12.05 5.84
C GLN A 335 -0.68 -12.06 4.72
N GLY A 336 -1.07 -11.77 3.47
CA GLY A 336 -0.16 -11.65 2.34
C GLY A 336 0.87 -10.52 2.53
N VAL A 337 0.41 -9.33 2.92
CA VAL A 337 1.29 -8.18 3.17
C VAL A 337 2.21 -8.43 4.38
N LEU A 338 1.67 -8.95 5.49
CA LEU A 338 2.47 -9.32 6.65
C LEU A 338 3.50 -10.41 6.30
N GLY A 339 3.14 -11.37 5.44
CA GLY A 339 4.10 -12.36 4.93
C GLY A 339 5.25 -11.71 4.14
N HIS A 340 4.97 -10.64 3.39
CA HIS A 340 6.00 -9.88 2.68
C HIS A 340 6.94 -9.17 3.68
N GLU A 341 6.38 -8.49 4.68
CA GLU A 341 7.15 -7.83 5.75
C GLU A 341 8.03 -8.82 6.54
N PHE A 342 7.50 -10.01 6.85
CA PHE A 342 8.28 -11.08 7.48
C PHE A 342 9.37 -11.63 6.55
N GLY A 343 9.14 -11.58 5.24
CA GLY A 343 10.14 -11.86 4.22
C GLY A 343 11.39 -10.96 4.35
N HIS A 344 11.22 -9.68 4.67
CA HIS A 344 12.33 -8.77 4.95
C HIS A 344 13.07 -9.13 6.25
N LEU A 345 12.34 -9.44 7.33
CA LEU A 345 12.95 -9.88 8.60
C LEU A 345 13.77 -11.17 8.41
N ARG A 346 13.23 -12.13 7.64
CA ARG A 346 13.93 -13.38 7.30
C ARG A 346 15.23 -13.13 6.58
N GLY A 347 15.22 -12.22 5.60
CA GLY A 347 16.39 -11.85 4.81
C GLY A 347 17.38 -10.95 5.52
N ARG A 348 16.99 -10.30 6.63
CA ARG A 348 17.75 -9.25 7.31
C ARG A 348 18.08 -8.10 6.35
N ASP A 349 17.13 -7.75 5.49
CA ASP A 349 17.36 -6.79 4.40
C ASP A 349 17.82 -5.41 4.90
N PRO A 350 17.32 -4.86 6.02
CA PRO A 350 17.84 -3.61 6.55
C PRO A 350 19.36 -3.64 6.82
N LEU A 351 19.89 -4.77 7.30
CA LEU A 351 21.32 -4.93 7.55
C LEU A 351 22.12 -5.10 6.25
N ILE A 352 21.58 -5.82 5.27
CA ILE A 352 22.25 -6.03 3.98
C ILE A 352 22.30 -4.72 3.19
N LEU A 353 21.19 -3.99 3.13
CA LEU A 353 21.12 -2.68 2.48
C LEU A 353 22.02 -1.66 3.18
N TYR A 354 22.03 -1.63 4.52
CA TYR A 354 23.00 -0.84 5.27
C TYR A 354 24.44 -1.20 4.92
N GLY A 355 24.76 -2.49 4.84
CA GLY A 355 26.09 -2.97 4.44
C GLY A 355 26.47 -2.54 3.02
N LEU A 356 25.54 -2.63 2.07
CA LEU A 356 25.73 -2.18 0.68
C LEU A 356 26.02 -0.67 0.60
N VAL A 357 25.21 0.15 1.27
CA VAL A 357 25.38 1.61 1.32
C VAL A 357 26.67 1.99 2.04
N SER A 358 27.00 1.31 3.15
CA SER A 358 28.24 1.54 3.90
C SER A 358 29.48 1.16 3.09
N ALA A 359 29.44 0.04 2.37
CA ALA A 359 30.52 -0.39 1.49
C ALA A 359 30.75 0.60 0.35
N GLU A 360 29.68 1.09 -0.28
CA GLU A 360 29.76 2.13 -1.30
C GLU A 360 30.35 3.43 -0.73
N PHE A 361 29.91 3.87 0.45
CA PHE A 361 30.44 5.07 1.10
C PHE A 361 31.94 4.95 1.40
N LEU A 362 32.38 3.79 1.94
CA LEU A 362 33.80 3.52 2.20
C LEU A 362 34.61 3.47 0.91
N PHE A 363 34.11 2.79 -0.12
CA PHE A 363 34.77 2.71 -1.42
C PHE A 363 34.94 4.11 -2.03
N ARG A 364 33.88 4.92 -1.98
CA ARG A 364 33.90 6.30 -2.44
C ARG A 364 34.95 7.14 -1.72
N PHE A 365 35.03 7.02 -0.39
CA PHE A 365 35.95 7.83 0.42
C PHE A 365 37.40 7.37 0.35
N TYR A 366 37.69 6.07 0.45
CA TYR A 366 39.07 5.58 0.55
C TYR A 366 39.69 5.22 -0.80
N VAL A 367 38.88 4.94 -1.82
CA VAL A 367 39.39 4.54 -3.15
C VAL A 367 39.14 5.62 -4.18
N LEU A 368 37.88 6.03 -4.39
CA LEU A 368 37.57 6.97 -5.46
C LEU A 368 38.07 8.38 -5.18
N PHE A 369 37.88 8.89 -3.95
CA PHE A 369 38.28 10.25 -3.62
C PHE A 369 39.80 10.49 -3.78
N PRO A 370 40.70 9.61 -3.33
CA PRO A 370 42.14 9.76 -3.56
C PRO A 370 42.56 9.58 -5.03
N LEU A 371 41.93 8.65 -5.77
CA LEU A 371 42.31 8.33 -7.14
C LEU A 371 41.73 9.31 -8.17
N PHE A 372 40.54 9.84 -7.91
CA PHE A 372 39.76 10.67 -8.83
C PHE A 372 39.19 11.92 -8.14
N PRO A 373 40.04 12.79 -7.56
CA PRO A 373 39.57 13.97 -6.83
C PRO A 373 38.73 14.92 -7.69
N LEU A 374 38.98 14.95 -9.01
CA LEU A 374 38.21 15.75 -9.97
C LEU A 374 36.72 15.36 -10.01
N ILE A 375 36.38 14.09 -9.78
CA ILE A 375 34.97 13.67 -9.73
C ILE A 375 34.27 14.41 -8.59
N PHE A 376 34.92 14.57 -7.44
CA PHE A 376 34.34 15.14 -6.22
C PHE A 376 34.40 16.66 -6.14
N SER A 377 35.19 17.32 -7.00
CA SER A 377 35.29 18.79 -7.07
C SER A 377 34.54 19.40 -8.27
N THR A 378 33.86 18.59 -9.08
CA THR A 378 33.14 19.05 -10.29
C THR A 378 31.71 18.54 -10.34
N PHE A 379 30.96 18.94 -11.37
CA PHE A 379 29.61 18.44 -11.62
C PHE A 379 29.54 16.91 -11.81
N LEU A 380 30.67 16.26 -12.11
CA LEU A 380 30.76 14.80 -12.21
C LEU A 380 30.36 14.08 -10.91
N PHE A 381 30.48 14.74 -9.75
CA PHE A 381 30.02 14.18 -8.49
C PHE A 381 28.52 13.92 -8.52
N PHE A 382 27.72 14.86 -9.05
CA PHE A 382 26.27 14.71 -9.13
C PHE A 382 25.90 13.55 -10.06
N ALA A 383 26.55 13.44 -11.22
CA ALA A 383 26.32 12.33 -12.14
C ALA A 383 26.66 10.97 -11.51
N TYR A 384 27.81 10.88 -10.85
CA TYR A 384 28.22 9.69 -10.11
C TYR A 384 27.23 9.35 -8.98
N PHE A 385 26.87 10.33 -8.16
CA PHE A 385 25.95 10.15 -7.03
C PHE A 385 24.60 9.63 -7.50
N TRP A 386 24.02 10.24 -8.55
CA TRP A 386 22.76 9.78 -9.13
C TRP A 386 22.86 8.37 -9.71
N ALA A 387 23.94 8.06 -10.45
CA ALA A 387 24.14 6.72 -11.01
C ALA A 387 24.23 5.63 -9.92
N VAL A 388 24.95 5.92 -8.84
CA VAL A 388 25.06 5.02 -7.68
C VAL A 388 23.73 4.88 -6.95
N MET A 389 22.98 5.96 -6.74
CA MET A 389 21.67 5.89 -6.11
C MET A 389 20.71 5.02 -6.94
N VAL A 390 20.63 5.25 -8.25
CA VAL A 390 19.82 4.39 -9.14
C VAL A 390 20.25 2.92 -9.02
N LEU A 391 21.55 2.64 -9.00
CA LEU A 391 22.06 1.27 -8.84
C LEU A 391 21.67 0.64 -7.49
N ILE A 392 21.84 1.34 -6.38
CA ILE A 392 21.51 0.83 -5.04
C ILE A 392 20.00 0.56 -4.93
N PHE A 393 19.17 1.49 -5.39
CA PHE A 393 17.71 1.31 -5.37
C PHE A 393 17.26 0.22 -6.35
N PHE A 394 17.93 0.05 -7.49
CA PHE A 394 17.67 -1.07 -8.39
C PHE A 394 18.04 -2.42 -7.75
N ILE A 395 19.14 -2.48 -6.99
CA ILE A 395 19.48 -3.68 -6.20
C ILE A 395 18.44 -3.92 -5.10
N ALA A 396 17.91 -2.87 -4.46
CA ALA A 396 16.85 -2.98 -3.47
C ALA A 396 15.58 -3.69 -4.03
N LYS A 397 15.26 -3.47 -5.31
CA LYS A 397 14.16 -4.17 -6.02
C LYS A 397 14.29 -5.70 -6.01
N PHE A 398 15.51 -6.24 -5.92
CA PHE A 398 15.71 -7.69 -5.79
C PHE A 398 15.23 -8.22 -4.45
N PHE A 399 15.41 -7.45 -3.37
CA PHE A 399 14.97 -7.81 -2.03
C PHE A 399 13.45 -7.73 -1.91
N GLU A 400 12.84 -6.69 -2.47
CA GLU A 400 11.37 -6.54 -2.59
C GLU A 400 10.72 -7.72 -3.33
N ALA A 401 11.24 -8.03 -4.52
CA ALA A 401 10.76 -9.18 -5.28
C ALA A 401 11.00 -10.50 -4.51
N ARG A 402 12.08 -10.61 -3.73
CA ARG A 402 12.31 -11.78 -2.87
C ARG A 402 11.30 -11.85 -1.73
N ALA A 403 10.95 -10.73 -1.10
CA ALA A 403 9.96 -10.68 -0.03
C ALA A 403 8.57 -11.10 -0.55
N ASP A 404 8.15 -10.64 -1.73
CA ASP A 404 6.94 -11.10 -2.40
C ASP A 404 6.91 -12.63 -2.57
N LEU A 405 8.03 -13.16 -3.06
CA LEU A 405 8.18 -14.58 -3.34
C LEU A 405 8.17 -15.42 -2.07
N VAL A 406 8.85 -14.96 -1.02
CA VAL A 406 8.86 -15.63 0.29
C VAL A 406 7.48 -15.61 0.91
N SER A 407 6.74 -14.49 0.82
CA SER A 407 5.35 -14.41 1.25
C SER A 407 4.48 -15.43 0.51
N ALA A 408 4.55 -15.46 -0.82
CA ALA A 408 3.81 -16.42 -1.63
C ALA A 408 4.09 -17.89 -1.24
N ILE A 409 5.35 -18.22 -0.94
CA ILE A 409 5.76 -19.59 -0.55
C ILE A 409 5.29 -19.95 0.87
N VAL A 410 5.38 -19.03 1.82
CA VAL A 410 5.14 -19.31 3.25
C VAL A 410 3.66 -19.13 3.61
N VAL A 411 3.01 -18.09 3.10
CA VAL A 411 1.57 -17.83 3.29
C VAL A 411 0.75 -18.76 2.39
N GLY A 412 1.24 -19.04 1.18
CA GLY A 412 0.66 -20.03 0.26
C GLY A 412 -0.39 -19.50 -0.71
N ASN A 413 -0.62 -18.18 -0.77
CA ASN A 413 -1.61 -17.58 -1.66
C ASN A 413 -1.05 -16.34 -2.39
N PRO A 414 -0.31 -16.53 -3.50
CA PRO A 414 0.27 -15.41 -4.27
C PRO A 414 -0.79 -14.48 -4.87
N GLN A 415 -1.97 -15.01 -5.23
CA GLN A 415 -3.05 -14.21 -5.82
C GLN A 415 -3.60 -13.19 -4.82
N VAL A 416 -3.70 -13.57 -3.54
CA VAL A 416 -4.14 -12.65 -2.48
C VAL A 416 -3.15 -11.50 -2.28
N LEU A 417 -1.84 -11.78 -2.32
CA LEU A 417 -0.83 -10.70 -2.29
C LEU A 417 -0.94 -9.81 -3.53
N ALA A 418 -1.13 -10.39 -4.72
CA ALA A 418 -1.32 -9.61 -5.95
C ALA A 418 -2.54 -8.66 -5.83
N ASN A 419 -3.67 -9.16 -5.36
CA ASN A 419 -4.88 -8.37 -5.15
C ASN A 419 -4.64 -7.23 -4.12
N SER A 420 -3.89 -7.50 -3.05
CA SER A 420 -3.54 -6.45 -2.07
C SER A 420 -2.69 -5.34 -2.68
N LEU A 421 -1.72 -5.69 -3.55
CA LEU A 421 -0.89 -4.72 -4.27
C LEU A 421 -1.71 -3.91 -5.25
N GLU A 422 -2.67 -4.52 -5.95
CA GLU A 422 -3.60 -3.81 -6.82
C GLU A 422 -4.45 -2.79 -6.06
N LYS A 423 -4.95 -3.15 -4.87
CA LYS A 423 -5.77 -2.26 -4.04
C LYS A 423 -4.99 -1.07 -3.49
N ILE A 424 -3.82 -1.32 -2.89
CA ILE A 424 -2.98 -0.28 -2.28
C ILE A 424 -2.34 0.59 -3.36
N GLY A 425 -1.86 -0.06 -4.42
CA GLY A 425 -1.09 0.54 -5.51
C GLY A 425 -1.89 1.11 -6.66
N PHE A 426 -3.23 1.12 -6.57
CA PHE A 426 -4.11 1.41 -7.70
C PHE A 426 -3.77 2.71 -8.45
N GLN A 427 -3.50 3.81 -7.74
CA GLN A 427 -3.14 5.08 -8.37
C GLN A 427 -1.84 4.97 -9.18
N ARG A 428 -0.85 4.25 -8.65
CA ARG A 428 0.43 4.02 -9.34
C ARG A 428 0.26 3.11 -10.54
N LEU A 429 -0.58 2.08 -10.44
CA LEU A 429 -0.94 1.21 -11.56
C LEU A 429 -1.54 1.99 -12.74
N LEU A 430 -2.32 3.05 -12.49
CA LEU A 430 -2.83 3.92 -13.55
C LEU A 430 -1.71 4.63 -14.32
N PHE A 431 -0.70 5.16 -13.62
CA PHE A 431 0.47 5.79 -14.26
C PHE A 431 1.34 4.76 -15.00
N GLU A 432 1.50 3.56 -14.43
CA GLU A 432 2.25 2.44 -15.02
C GLU A 432 1.63 1.90 -16.32
N ARG A 433 0.41 2.31 -16.71
CA ARG A 433 -0.16 2.00 -18.03
C ARG A 433 0.62 2.66 -19.17
N THR A 434 1.26 3.80 -18.91
CA THR A 434 2.02 4.53 -19.92
C THR A 434 3.46 4.01 -20.02
N PRO A 435 3.96 3.62 -21.22
CA PRO A 435 5.30 3.02 -21.37
C PRO A 435 6.45 3.88 -20.80
N SER A 436 6.42 5.20 -21.01
CA SER A 436 7.46 6.12 -20.49
C SER A 436 7.54 6.09 -18.96
N TYR A 437 6.40 6.03 -18.29
CA TYR A 437 6.33 5.93 -16.84
C TYR A 437 6.88 4.59 -16.34
N ARG A 438 6.70 3.48 -17.06
CA ARG A 438 7.25 2.18 -16.66
C ARG A 438 8.77 2.20 -16.54
N VAL A 439 9.47 2.82 -17.50
CA VAL A 439 10.94 2.93 -17.45
C VAL A 439 11.38 3.81 -16.28
N GLN A 440 10.68 4.92 -16.07
CA GLN A 440 10.94 5.81 -14.93
C GLN A 440 10.76 5.08 -13.59
N GLU A 441 9.73 4.25 -13.45
CA GLU A 441 9.47 3.48 -12.22
C GLU A 441 10.58 2.45 -11.90
N TRP A 442 11.17 1.86 -12.95
CA TRP A 442 12.32 0.99 -12.78
C TRP A 442 13.60 1.70 -12.35
N LEU A 443 13.81 2.94 -12.82
CA LEU A 443 15.03 3.72 -12.53
C LEU A 443 14.85 4.72 -11.39
N GLY A 444 13.64 4.86 -10.86
CA GLY A 444 13.32 5.76 -9.76
C GLY A 444 14.00 5.37 -8.46
N LEU A 445 14.16 6.36 -7.57
CA LEU A 445 14.67 6.17 -6.20
C LEU A 445 13.60 5.57 -5.28
N ASP A 446 13.02 4.46 -5.72
CA ASP A 446 12.06 3.66 -4.97
C ASP A 446 12.59 2.21 -4.92
N PRO A 447 12.72 1.61 -3.73
CA PRO A 447 13.17 0.22 -3.64
C PRO A 447 12.18 -0.76 -4.27
N HIS A 448 10.90 -0.40 -4.44
CA HIS A 448 9.88 -1.28 -4.99
C HIS A 448 9.98 -1.40 -6.52
N PRO A 449 9.96 -2.61 -7.09
CA PRO A 449 9.68 -2.80 -8.51
C PRO A 449 8.31 -2.21 -8.88
N PRO A 450 8.08 -1.87 -10.16
CA PRO A 450 6.77 -1.45 -10.63
C PRO A 450 5.67 -2.44 -10.22
N ILE A 451 4.50 -1.92 -9.86
CA ILE A 451 3.42 -2.72 -9.29
C ILE A 451 2.87 -3.69 -10.33
N TYR A 452 2.72 -3.28 -11.59
CA TYR A 452 2.29 -4.17 -12.68
C TYR A 452 3.18 -5.40 -12.80
N PHE A 453 4.50 -5.24 -12.61
CA PHE A 453 5.45 -6.33 -12.67
C PHE A 453 5.29 -7.28 -11.46
N ARG A 454 5.13 -6.73 -10.25
CA ARG A 454 4.94 -7.53 -9.03
C ARG A 454 3.65 -8.35 -9.10
N VAL A 455 2.56 -7.70 -9.52
CA VAL A 455 1.24 -8.33 -9.71
C VAL A 455 1.32 -9.44 -10.75
N ASP A 456 1.83 -9.15 -11.96
CA ASP A 456 1.97 -10.14 -13.04
C ASP A 456 2.81 -11.36 -12.60
N ARG A 457 3.91 -11.09 -11.89
CA ARG A 457 4.80 -12.14 -11.37
C ARG A 457 4.11 -13.04 -10.35
N LEU A 458 3.30 -12.48 -9.46
CA LEU A 458 2.55 -13.24 -8.45
C LEU A 458 1.41 -14.04 -9.09
N GLN A 459 0.68 -13.46 -10.03
CA GLN A 459 -0.41 -14.13 -10.75
C GLN A 459 0.09 -15.31 -11.60
N ARG A 460 1.30 -15.20 -12.16
CA ARG A 460 1.94 -16.26 -12.97
C ARG A 460 2.73 -17.27 -12.15
N LEU A 461 2.78 -17.14 -10.83
CA LEU A 461 3.62 -17.98 -10.00
C LEU A 461 3.13 -19.44 -10.03
N PRO A 462 3.93 -20.40 -10.54
CA PRO A 462 3.47 -21.80 -10.61
C PRO A 462 3.40 -22.41 -9.20
N PRO A 463 2.48 -23.35 -8.96
CA PRO A 463 2.47 -24.12 -7.72
C PRO A 463 3.72 -25.01 -7.65
N GLY A 464 4.71 -24.62 -6.83
CA GLY A 464 5.97 -25.35 -6.71
C GLY A 464 6.93 -24.75 -5.69
N LYS A 465 7.92 -25.55 -5.26
CA LYS A 465 8.97 -25.11 -4.33
C LYS A 465 10.09 -24.39 -5.06
N ILE A 466 10.16 -23.08 -4.93
CA ILE A 466 11.31 -22.30 -5.39
C ILE A 466 12.43 -22.43 -4.36
N GLN A 467 13.56 -23.02 -4.75
CA GLN A 467 14.66 -23.32 -3.84
C GLN A 467 15.48 -22.09 -3.43
N HIS A 468 15.70 -21.15 -4.36
CA HIS A 468 16.52 -19.96 -4.12
C HIS A 468 15.75 -18.67 -4.44
N PRO A 469 14.94 -18.15 -3.50
CA PRO A 469 14.11 -16.98 -3.74
C PRO A 469 14.88 -15.75 -4.25
N LEU A 470 16.07 -15.46 -3.70
CA LEU A 470 16.84 -14.28 -4.11
C LEU A 470 17.36 -14.39 -5.54
N ILE A 471 17.91 -15.55 -5.92
CA ILE A 471 18.43 -15.78 -7.27
C ILE A 471 17.29 -15.71 -8.30
N GLN A 472 16.13 -16.28 -7.95
CA GLN A 472 14.94 -16.20 -8.80
C GLN A 472 14.49 -14.75 -8.96
N SER A 473 14.40 -13.98 -7.87
CA SER A 473 14.04 -12.56 -7.91
C SER A 473 15.00 -11.70 -8.74
N ILE A 474 16.31 -11.94 -8.65
CA ILE A 474 17.30 -11.24 -9.50
C ILE A 474 17.02 -11.52 -10.98
N LYS A 475 16.80 -12.79 -11.35
CA LYS A 475 16.47 -13.17 -12.75
C LYS A 475 15.16 -12.54 -13.22
N ASP A 476 14.13 -12.55 -12.38
CA ASP A 476 12.82 -12.04 -12.74
C ASP A 476 12.85 -10.51 -12.91
N VAL A 477 13.47 -9.78 -11.97
CA VAL A 477 13.59 -8.32 -12.00
C VAL A 477 14.39 -7.86 -13.22
N THR A 478 15.55 -8.50 -13.48
CA THR A 478 16.39 -8.16 -14.64
C THR A 478 15.68 -8.41 -15.97
N ARG A 479 14.92 -9.52 -16.07
CA ARG A 479 14.08 -9.80 -17.25
C ARG A 479 12.93 -8.81 -17.39
N GLY A 480 12.24 -8.48 -16.30
CA GLY A 480 11.13 -7.51 -16.28
C GLY A 480 11.58 -6.13 -16.73
N PHE A 481 12.72 -5.66 -16.22
CA PHE A 481 13.31 -4.40 -16.67
C PHE A 481 13.71 -4.44 -18.15
N ALA A 482 14.39 -5.50 -18.59
CA ALA A 482 14.79 -5.66 -19.99
C ALA A 482 13.59 -5.75 -20.95
N ALA A 483 12.48 -6.36 -20.52
CA ALA A 483 11.23 -6.39 -21.28
C ALA A 483 10.61 -5.00 -21.41
N THR A 484 10.67 -4.19 -20.35
CA THR A 484 10.16 -2.81 -20.35
C THR A 484 10.93 -1.90 -21.31
N LEU A 485 12.24 -2.11 -21.46
CA LEU A 485 13.05 -1.35 -22.41
C LEU A 485 12.77 -1.72 -23.89
N LYS A 486 12.06 -2.83 -24.15
CA LYS A 486 11.72 -3.30 -25.48
C LYS A 486 10.28 -2.99 -25.90
N SER A 487 9.42 -2.64 -24.94
CA SER A 487 8.02 -2.23 -25.14
C SER A 487 7.92 -0.73 -25.33
#